data_AF-A0A9W8GEV5-F1
#
_entry.id   AF-A0A9W8GEV5-F1
#
_cell.length_a   1.000
_cell.length_b   1.000
_cell.length_c   1.000
_cell.angle_alpha   90.00
_cell.angle_beta   90.00
_cell.angle_gamma   90.00
#
_symmetry.space_group_name_H-M   'P 1'
#
loop_
_entity.id
_entity.type
_entity.pdbx_description
1 polymer ?
#
loop_
_entity_poly.entity_id
_entity_poly.type
_entity_poly.pdbx_seq_one_letter_code
_entity_poly.pdbx_strand_id
1 'polypeptide(L)'
;MTYEQREQLRELFDTIDRTGHPAGTGKMDYGRLEHFISLRYDEVDQKQEIMNAFKLFKPDAKDAENARITLADLQRISTHLGEHIPDDELREMIHIADIGETGSVDFADFTRVMRKTGLF
;
A
#
# COMPACT_ATOMS: atom_id res chain seq x y z
N MET A 1 -10.65 1.30 -15.04
CA MET A 1 -9.30 1.90 -14.96
C MET A 1 -9.48 3.39 -14.77
N THR A 2 -8.98 3.93 -13.66
CA THR A 2 -9.11 5.36 -13.34
C THR A 2 -8.17 6.19 -14.23
N TYR A 3 -8.43 7.50 -14.34
CA TYR A 3 -7.56 8.41 -15.11
C TYR A 3 -6.13 8.44 -14.54
N GLU A 4 -5.98 8.46 -13.22
CA GLU A 4 -4.68 8.40 -12.55
C GLU A 4 -3.90 7.12 -12.91
N GLN A 5 -4.56 5.97 -12.89
CA GLN A 5 -3.92 4.70 -13.29
C GLN A 5 -3.45 4.72 -14.75
N ARG A 6 -4.18 5.41 -15.63
CA ARG A 6 -3.82 5.53 -17.05
C ARG A 6 -2.62 6.45 -17.25
N GLU A 7 -2.53 7.54 -16.51
CA GLU A 7 -1.40 8.47 -16.57
C GLU A 7 -0.14 7.84 -15.98
N GLN A 8 -0.23 7.15 -14.84
CA GLN A 8 0.91 6.42 -14.26
C GLN A 8 1.46 5.35 -15.21
N LEU A 9 0.57 4.60 -15.89
CA LEU A 9 0.96 3.60 -16.87
C LEU A 9 1.70 4.24 -18.06
N ARG A 10 1.26 5.43 -18.48
CA ARG A 10 1.87 6.18 -19.58
C ARG A 10 3.24 6.72 -19.20
N GLU A 11 3.40 7.27 -17.99
CA GLU A 11 4.69 7.75 -17.50
C GLU A 11 5.71 6.61 -17.38
N LEU A 12 5.31 5.47 -16.84
CA LEU A 12 6.17 4.29 -16.75
C LEU A 12 6.55 3.76 -18.14
N PHE A 13 5.60 3.72 -19.07
CA PHE A 13 5.88 3.36 -20.46
C PHE A 13 6.91 4.31 -21.11
N ASP A 14 6.69 5.62 -21.00
CA ASP A 14 7.58 6.63 -21.55
C ASP A 14 8.98 6.56 -20.92
N THR A 15 9.07 6.27 -19.62
CA THR A 15 10.34 6.10 -18.92
C THR A 15 11.12 4.93 -19.50
N ILE A 16 10.49 3.77 -19.70
CA ILE A 16 11.15 2.57 -20.24
C ILE A 16 11.42 2.69 -21.74
N ASP A 17 10.52 3.26 -22.55
CA ASP A 17 10.76 3.48 -23.99
C ASP A 17 11.98 4.38 -24.23
N ARG A 18 12.15 5.40 -23.38
CA ARG A 18 13.30 6.32 -23.44
C ARG A 18 14.60 5.72 -22.93
N THR A 19 14.58 4.63 -22.14
CA THR A 19 15.81 3.94 -21.77
C THR A 19 16.49 3.36 -23.01
N GLY A 20 17.65 3.91 -23.37
CA GLY A 20 18.43 3.54 -24.55
C GLY A 20 17.97 4.17 -25.87
N HIS A 21 16.84 4.89 -25.93
CA HIS A 21 16.35 5.60 -27.13
C HIS A 21 15.78 6.98 -26.72
N PRO A 22 16.60 8.06 -26.66
CA PRO A 22 16.19 9.35 -26.09
C PRO A 22 15.03 10.05 -26.83
N ALA A 23 14.75 9.67 -28.07
CA ALA A 23 13.60 10.17 -28.83
C ALA A 23 12.28 9.45 -28.51
N GLY A 24 12.34 8.30 -27.82
CA GLY A 24 11.24 7.35 -27.73
C GLY A 24 10.94 6.70 -29.08
N THR A 25 10.65 5.40 -29.09
CA THR A 25 10.23 4.71 -30.32
C THR A 25 8.73 4.50 -30.37
N GLY A 26 8.03 4.72 -29.24
CA GLY A 26 6.64 4.34 -29.05
C GLY A 26 6.42 2.82 -29.15
N LYS A 27 7.50 2.04 -29.15
CA LYS A 27 7.52 0.58 -29.30
C LYS A 27 8.45 -0.01 -28.26
N MET A 28 8.02 -1.12 -27.69
CA MET A 28 8.78 -1.82 -26.67
C MET A 28 9.06 -3.22 -27.21
N ASP A 29 10.33 -3.63 -27.23
CA ASP A 29 10.67 -5.03 -27.51
C ASP A 29 10.24 -5.93 -26.35
N TYR A 30 10.20 -7.23 -26.59
CA TYR A 30 9.69 -8.19 -25.59
C TYR A 30 10.49 -8.16 -24.27
N GLY A 31 11.81 -7.97 -24.31
CA GLY A 31 12.62 -7.93 -23.09
C GLY A 31 12.34 -6.68 -22.24
N ARG A 32 12.08 -5.54 -22.90
CA ARG A 32 11.60 -4.34 -22.20
C ARG A 32 10.18 -4.51 -21.66
N LEU A 33 9.32 -5.22 -22.38
CA LEU A 33 7.96 -5.54 -21.93
C LEU A 33 7.99 -6.47 -20.71
N GLU A 34 8.89 -7.46 -20.69
CA GLU A 34 9.11 -8.31 -19.50
C GLU A 34 9.53 -7.47 -18.30
N HIS A 35 10.51 -6.56 -18.47
CA HIS A 35 10.93 -5.68 -17.39
C HIS A 35 9.78 -4.78 -16.91
N PHE A 36 8.98 -4.22 -17.83
CA PHE A 36 7.81 -3.41 -17.49
C PHE A 36 6.76 -4.23 -16.72
N ILE A 37 6.41 -5.42 -17.21
CA ILE A 37 5.43 -6.28 -16.55
C ILE A 37 5.94 -6.73 -15.18
N SER A 38 7.22 -7.09 -15.05
CA SER A 38 7.83 -7.47 -13.77
C SER A 38 7.74 -6.35 -12.74
N LEU A 39 8.18 -5.13 -13.10
CA LEU A 39 8.11 -3.97 -12.20
C LEU A 39 6.67 -3.67 -11.77
N ARG A 40 5.71 -3.78 -12.70
CA ARG A 40 4.29 -3.57 -12.40
C ARG A 40 3.70 -4.70 -11.57
N TYR A 41 4.13 -5.93 -11.80
CA TYR A 41 3.65 -7.09 -11.07
C TYR A 41 4.04 -6.98 -9.60
N ASP A 42 5.30 -6.65 -9.32
CA ASP A 42 5.80 -6.46 -7.95
C ASP A 42 5.03 -5.35 -7.22
N GLU A 43 4.80 -4.19 -7.87
CA GLU A 43 4.01 -3.09 -7.27
C GLU A 43 2.55 -3.47 -6.99
N VAL A 44 1.92 -4.22 -7.90
CA VAL A 44 0.54 -4.68 -7.76
C VAL A 44 0.44 -5.70 -6.64
N ASP A 45 1.40 -6.62 -6.55
CA ASP A 45 1.43 -7.66 -5.52
C ASP A 45 1.65 -7.04 -4.13
N GLN A 46 2.63 -6.14 -3.98
CA GLN A 46 2.84 -5.39 -2.73
C GLN A 46 1.59 -4.62 -2.29
N LYS A 47 0.89 -3.95 -3.21
CA LYS A 47 -0.36 -3.25 -2.88
C LYS A 47 -1.43 -4.24 -2.40
N GLN A 48 -1.52 -5.40 -3.05
CA GLN A 48 -2.47 -6.45 -2.70
C GLN A 48 -2.17 -7.05 -1.31
N GLU A 49 -0.89 -7.29 -1.00
CA GLU A 49 -0.44 -7.78 0.30
C GLU A 49 -0.75 -6.79 1.42
N ILE A 50 -0.43 -5.51 1.24
CA ILE A 50 -0.74 -4.45 2.21
C ILE A 50 -2.26 -4.34 2.40
N MET A 51 -3.05 -4.46 1.33
CA MET A 51 -4.51 -4.47 1.40
C MET A 51 -5.05 -5.68 2.17
N ASN A 52 -4.47 -6.86 1.95
CA ASN A 52 -4.84 -8.07 2.68
C ASN A 52 -4.48 -7.95 4.17
N ALA A 53 -3.31 -7.41 4.49
CA ALA A 53 -2.91 -7.11 5.86
C ALA A 53 -3.90 -6.11 6.50
N PHE A 54 -4.25 -5.03 5.82
CA PHE A 54 -5.21 -4.04 6.32
C PHE A 54 -6.57 -4.68 6.67
N LYS A 55 -7.05 -5.62 5.86
CA LYS A 55 -8.28 -6.38 6.12
C LYS A 55 -8.19 -7.31 7.34
N LEU A 56 -6.99 -7.75 7.75
CA LEU A 56 -6.83 -8.49 9.01
C LEU A 56 -7.15 -7.60 10.21
N PHE A 57 -6.73 -6.33 10.16
CA PHE A 57 -7.05 -5.34 11.18
C PHE A 57 -8.53 -4.92 11.11
N LYS A 58 -9.09 -4.71 9.91
CA LYS A 58 -10.47 -4.26 9.70
C LYS A 58 -11.31 -5.20 8.79
N PRO A 59 -11.70 -6.39 9.26
CA PRO A 59 -12.38 -7.40 8.42
C PRO A 59 -13.83 -7.05 8.09
N ASP A 60 -14.46 -6.17 8.87
CA ASP A 60 -15.84 -5.69 8.72
C ASP A 60 -15.96 -4.50 7.74
N ALA A 61 -14.85 -4.01 7.21
CA ALA A 61 -14.81 -2.94 6.25
C ALA A 61 -15.48 -3.34 4.93
N LYS A 62 -16.65 -2.76 4.64
CA LYS A 62 -17.33 -2.88 3.35
C LYS A 62 -16.54 -2.24 2.21
N ASP A 63 -15.83 -1.16 2.54
CA ASP A 63 -14.96 -0.43 1.65
C ASP A 63 -13.61 -0.27 2.35
N ALA A 64 -12.62 -1.05 1.92
CA ALA A 64 -11.30 -1.08 2.55
C ALA A 64 -10.50 0.21 2.28
N GLU A 65 -10.77 0.91 1.18
CA GLU A 65 -10.04 2.15 0.83
C GLU A 65 -10.51 3.34 1.70
N ASN A 66 -11.77 3.32 2.14
CA ASN A 66 -12.35 4.34 3.03
C ASN A 66 -12.41 3.91 4.50
N ALA A 67 -11.98 2.68 4.81
CA ALA A 67 -11.97 2.16 6.16
C ALA A 67 -10.82 2.73 6.98
N ARG A 68 -11.03 2.74 8.29
CA ARG A 68 -10.08 3.26 9.27
C ARG A 68 -9.90 2.26 10.40
N ILE A 69 -8.66 1.99 10.76
CA ILE A 69 -8.28 1.15 11.89
C ILE A 69 -8.40 1.99 13.15
N THR A 70 -9.19 1.50 14.09
CA THR A 70 -9.42 2.12 15.39
C THR A 70 -8.64 1.40 16.48
N LEU A 71 -8.60 1.99 17.69
CA LEU A 71 -7.99 1.36 18.86
C LEU A 71 -8.60 -0.02 19.16
N ALA A 72 -9.92 -0.15 19.01
CA ALA A 72 -10.64 -1.41 19.21
C ALA A 72 -10.21 -2.49 18.21
N ASP A 73 -9.90 -2.10 16.97
CA ASP A 73 -9.41 -3.03 15.95
C ASP A 73 -8.00 -3.55 16.29
N LEU A 74 -7.13 -2.68 16.81
CA LEU A 74 -5.79 -3.06 17.30
C LEU A 74 -5.85 -3.94 18.57
N GLN A 75 -6.76 -3.64 19.50
CA GLN A 75 -7.02 -4.48 20.68
C GLN A 75 -7.51 -5.88 20.29
N ARG A 76 -8.42 -5.94 19.30
CA ARG A 76 -8.95 -7.21 18.80
C ARG A 76 -7.84 -8.06 18.19
N ILE A 77 -6.97 -7.47 17.37
CA ILE A 77 -5.93 -8.25 16.69
C ILE A 77 -4.79 -8.66 17.63
N SER A 78 -4.36 -7.81 18.56
CA SER A 78 -3.38 -8.18 19.59
C SER A 78 -3.88 -9.37 20.42
N THR A 79 -5.14 -9.32 20.84
CA THR A 79 -5.79 -10.46 21.52
C THR A 79 -5.84 -11.71 20.63
N HIS A 80 -6.14 -11.57 19.34
CA HIS A 80 -6.17 -12.70 18.40
C HIS A 80 -4.80 -13.33 18.18
N LEU A 81 -3.72 -12.54 18.22
CA LEU A 81 -2.34 -12.98 18.14
C LEU A 81 -1.82 -13.56 19.47
N GLY A 82 -2.59 -13.46 20.55
CA GLY A 82 -2.17 -13.88 21.89
C GLY A 82 -1.17 -12.93 22.55
N GLU A 83 -1.02 -11.73 22.01
CA GLU A 83 -0.16 -10.68 22.57
C GLU A 83 -0.96 -9.78 23.50
N HIS A 84 -0.45 -9.57 24.70
CA HIS A 84 -1.03 -8.63 25.64
C HIS A 84 -0.34 -7.28 25.52
N ILE A 85 -0.89 -6.42 24.66
CA ILE A 85 -0.40 -5.05 24.48
C ILE A 85 -1.28 -4.11 25.32
N PRO A 86 -0.70 -3.29 26.22
CA PRO A 86 -1.45 -2.33 27.01
C PRO A 86 -2.15 -1.30 26.13
N ASP A 87 -3.32 -0.82 26.57
CA ASP A 87 -4.08 0.20 25.86
C ASP A 87 -3.26 1.46 25.53
N ASP A 88 -2.35 1.86 26.41
CA ASP A 88 -1.52 3.05 26.22
C ASP A 88 -0.51 2.87 25.07
N GLU A 89 0.05 1.67 24.93
CA GLU A 89 0.94 1.34 23.81
C GLU A 89 0.16 1.25 22.50
N LEU A 90 -1.05 0.68 22.52
CA LEU A 90 -1.93 0.67 21.34
C LEU A 90 -2.35 2.08 20.92
N ARG A 91 -2.56 2.99 21.87
CA ARG A 91 -2.82 4.42 21.58
C ARG A 91 -1.60 5.09 20.97
N GLU A 92 -0.41 4.78 21.48
CA GLU A 92 0.84 5.29 20.92
C GLU A 92 1.06 4.79 19.49
N MET A 93 0.75 3.52 19.20
CA MET A 93 0.79 2.97 17.84
C MET A 93 -0.11 3.76 16.88
N ILE A 94 -1.33 4.11 17.29
CA ILE A 94 -2.21 4.97 16.48
C ILE A 94 -1.61 6.36 16.32
N HIS A 95 -1.13 6.96 17.40
CA HIS A 95 -0.58 8.31 17.36
C HIS A 95 0.64 8.43 16.44
N ILE A 96 1.52 7.44 16.42
CA ILE A 96 2.68 7.40 15.52
C ILE A 96 2.25 7.20 14.07
N ALA A 97 1.18 6.42 13.85
CA ALA A 97 0.69 6.08 12.53
C ALA A 97 -0.20 7.16 11.90
N ASP A 98 -1.00 7.89 12.68
CA ASP A 98 -2.01 8.84 12.20
C ASP A 98 -1.41 10.23 11.96
N ILE A 99 -1.06 10.55 10.71
CA ILE A 99 -0.55 11.89 10.35
C ILE A 99 -1.68 12.93 10.35
N GLY A 100 -2.91 12.50 10.09
CA GLY A 100 -4.06 13.39 10.02
C GLY A 100 -4.60 13.82 11.40
N GLU A 101 -4.04 13.28 12.48
CA GLU A 101 -4.52 13.47 13.87
C GLU A 101 -6.04 13.23 13.99
N THR A 102 -6.55 12.25 13.25
CA THR A 102 -7.98 11.87 13.24
C THR A 102 -8.37 10.97 14.41
N GLY A 103 -7.40 10.44 15.15
CA GLY A 103 -7.55 9.40 16.17
C GLY A 103 -7.70 8.00 15.58
N SER A 104 -7.38 7.82 14.30
CA SER A 104 -7.54 6.55 13.58
C SER A 104 -6.58 6.46 12.40
N VAL A 105 -6.25 5.24 11.97
CA VAL A 105 -5.29 5.01 10.89
C VAL A 105 -6.05 4.66 9.61
N ASP A 106 -5.95 5.50 8.59
CA ASP A 106 -6.51 5.18 7.27
C ASP A 106 -5.55 4.32 6.43
N PHE A 107 -5.99 3.95 5.23
CA PHE A 107 -5.19 3.08 4.35
C PHE A 107 -3.85 3.71 3.94
N ALA A 108 -3.80 5.03 3.76
CA ALA A 108 -2.57 5.73 3.37
C ALA A 108 -1.56 5.77 4.53
N ASP A 109 -2.05 6.05 5.74
CA ASP A 109 -1.26 5.99 6.97
C ASP A 109 -0.71 4.58 7.22
N PHE A 110 -1.55 3.55 7.09
CA PHE A 110 -1.14 2.16 7.25
C PHE A 110 -0.08 1.74 6.22
N THR A 111 -0.29 2.10 4.95
CA THR A 111 0.66 1.81 3.87
C THR A 111 2.01 2.44 4.13
N ARG A 112 2.03 3.69 4.64
CA ARG A 112 3.27 4.38 5.01
C ARG A 112 4.01 3.66 6.12
N VAL A 113 3.29 3.23 7.16
CA VAL A 113 3.89 2.47 8.27
C VAL A 113 4.50 1.17 7.75
N MET A 114 3.76 0.39 6.96
CA MET A 114 4.21 -0.91 6.42
C MET A 114 5.45 -0.79 5.54
N ARG A 115 5.54 0.25 4.71
CA ARG A 115 6.73 0.54 3.89
C ARG A 115 7.93 0.98 4.73
N LYS A 116 7.70 1.72 5.81
CA LYS A 116 8.78 2.24 6.67
C LYS A 116 9.38 1.14 7.55
N THR A 117 8.57 0.17 7.99
CA THR A 117 9.03 -0.95 8.80
C THR A 117 9.72 -2.05 7.99
N GLY A 118 9.77 -1.93 6.66
CA GLY A 118 10.41 -2.92 5.79
C GLY A 118 9.73 -4.28 5.83
N LEU A 119 8.46 -4.33 6.26
CA LEU A 119 7.67 -5.55 6.24
C LEU A 119 7.31 -5.96 4.79
N PHE A 120 7.47 -5.05 3.82
CA PHE A 120 7.27 -5.24 2.38
C PHE A 120 8.14 -4.28 1.56
#